data_AF-A0A7Y2EZK1-F1
#
_entry.id   AF-A0A7Y2EZK1-F1
#
_cell.length_a   1.000
_cell.length_b   1.000
_cell.length_c   1.000
_cell.angle_alpha   90.00
_cell.angle_beta   90.00
_cell.angle_gamma   90.00
#
_symmetry.space_group_name_H-M   'P 1'
#
loop_
_entity.id
_entity.type
_entity.pdbx_description
1 polymer ?
#
loop_
_entity_poly.entity_id
_entity_poly.type
_entity_poly.pdbx_seq_one_letter_code
_entity_poly.pdbx_strand_id
1 'polypeptide(L)'
;MPLADVSEGLLEVVVDAREGGHRREGQVRMTRAVAEAFEDRRHLVVQAGTGTGKSFAYLIPALAHGARVVVSTATKSLQDQLGERDLPFLMDALADELDVSVAVVKGRGSYLCLN
;
A
#
# COMPACT_ATOMS: atom_id res chain seq x y z
N MET A 1 -16.14 11.87 0.57
CA MET A 1 -15.05 12.24 -0.35
C MET A 1 -14.71 11.01 -1.17
N PRO A 2 -14.48 11.10 -2.49
CA PRO A 2 -14.05 9.95 -3.30
C PRO A 2 -12.77 9.33 -2.75
N LEU A 3 -12.63 8.01 -2.84
CA LEU A 3 -11.45 7.27 -2.37
C LEU A 3 -10.17 7.77 -3.03
N ALA A 4 -10.23 8.19 -4.29
CA ALA A 4 -9.09 8.74 -5.01
C ALA A 4 -8.53 10.01 -4.34
N ASP A 5 -9.41 10.91 -3.89
CA ASP A 5 -8.99 12.16 -3.26
C ASP A 5 -8.51 11.93 -1.82
N VAL A 6 -9.14 11.02 -1.07
CA VAL A 6 -8.63 10.55 0.23
C VAL A 6 -7.24 9.94 0.07
N SER A 7 -7.06 9.05 -0.90
CA SER A 7 -5.81 8.33 -1.12
C SER A 7 -4.68 9.25 -1.57
N GLU A 8 -4.99 10.29 -2.34
CA GLU A 8 -4.01 11.32 -2.70
C GLU A 8 -3.61 12.16 -1.48
N GLY A 9 -4.56 12.58 -0.63
CA GLY A 9 -4.24 13.28 0.61
C GLY A 9 -3.34 12.46 1.54
N LEU A 10 -3.65 11.18 1.73
CA LEU A 10 -2.81 10.25 2.51
C LEU A 10 -1.44 10.05 1.88
N LEU A 11 -1.33 10.09 0.55
CA LEU A 11 -0.03 10.02 -0.13
C LEU A 11 0.85 11.22 0.21
N GLU A 12 0.29 12.43 0.28
CA GLU A 12 1.06 13.61 0.69
C GLU A 12 1.57 13.47 2.13
N VAL A 13 0.73 13.03 3.07
CA VAL A 13 1.15 12.75 4.46
C VAL A 13 2.33 11.77 4.50
N VAL A 14 2.25 10.67 3.73
CA VAL A 14 3.31 9.65 3.67
C VAL A 14 4.59 10.18 3.03
N VAL A 15 4.48 11.05 2.02
CA VAL A 15 5.62 11.69 1.36
C VAL A 15 6.34 12.63 2.32
N ASP A 16 5.59 13.46 3.05
CA ASP A 16 6.14 14.44 4.01
C ASP A 16 6.78 13.76 5.22
N ALA A 17 6.22 12.64 5.69
CA ALA A 17 6.77 11.86 6.80
C ALA A 17 8.08 11.12 6.46
N ARG A 18 8.38 10.92 5.17
CA ARG A 18 9.56 10.14 4.75
C ARG A 18 10.78 11.03 4.56
N GLU A 19 11.89 10.68 5.19
CA GLU A 19 13.18 11.31 4.91
C GLU A 19 13.54 11.15 3.41
N GLY A 20 13.76 12.29 2.73
CA GLY A 20 14.01 12.34 1.29
C GLY A 20 12.79 12.00 0.40
N GLY A 21 11.60 11.93 0.99
CA GLY A 21 10.32 11.77 0.30
C GLY A 21 10.10 12.91 -0.69
N HIS A 22 9.59 12.56 -1.88
CA HIS A 22 9.17 13.55 -2.85
C HIS A 22 8.04 12.99 -3.69
N ARG A 23 7.05 13.85 -3.95
CA ARG A 23 5.90 13.54 -4.78
C ARG A 23 6.35 13.25 -6.21
N ARG A 24 5.82 12.19 -6.80
CA ARG A 24 6.07 11.80 -8.20
C ARG A 24 4.75 11.63 -8.93
N GLU A 25 4.60 12.24 -10.09
CA GLU A 25 3.35 12.14 -10.84
C GLU A 25 2.94 10.69 -11.15
N GLY A 26 3.91 9.82 -11.46
CA GLY A 26 3.63 8.41 -11.71
C GLY A 26 3.07 7.68 -10.48
N GLN A 27 3.50 8.08 -9.29
CA GLN A 27 3.00 7.55 -8.02
C GLN A 27 1.56 8.02 -7.80
N VAL A 28 1.29 9.32 -7.96
CA VAL A 28 -0.04 9.92 -7.81
C VAL A 28 -1.03 9.32 -8.80
N ARG A 29 -0.66 9.23 -10.08
CA ARG A 29 -1.50 8.62 -11.12
C ARG A 29 -1.86 7.18 -10.78
N MET A 30 -0.89 6.40 -10.29
CA MET A 30 -1.13 5.02 -9.89
C MET A 30 -2.04 4.95 -8.64
N THR A 31 -1.81 5.80 -7.63
CA THR A 31 -2.65 5.89 -6.42
C THR A 31 -4.11 6.15 -6.78
N ARG A 32 -4.37 7.18 -7.59
CA ARG A 32 -5.73 7.52 -8.03
C ARG A 32 -6.35 6.39 -8.86
N ALA A 33 -5.60 5.84 -9.82
CA ALA A 33 -6.13 4.77 -10.67
C ALA A 33 -6.50 3.51 -9.87
N VAL A 34 -5.71 3.14 -8.84
CA VAL A 34 -6.02 2.02 -7.95
C VAL A 34 -7.27 2.32 -7.10
N ALA A 35 -7.36 3.52 -6.53
CA ALA A 35 -8.53 3.95 -5.76
C ALA A 35 -9.83 3.91 -6.58
N GLU A 36 -9.81 4.50 -7.78
CA GLU A 36 -10.93 4.48 -8.73
C GLU A 36 -11.29 3.04 -9.12
N ALA A 37 -10.30 2.17 -9.34
CA ALA A 37 -10.57 0.77 -9.67
C ALA A 37 -11.27 0.00 -8.53
N PHE A 38 -10.96 0.34 -7.27
CA PHE A 38 -11.69 -0.20 -6.11
C PHE A 38 -13.13 0.29 -6.07
N GLU A 39 -13.37 1.60 -6.25
CA GLU A 39 -14.73 2.19 -6.25
C GLU A 39 -15.60 1.65 -7.39
N ASP A 40 -15.03 1.61 -8.60
CA ASP A 40 -15.70 1.14 -9.82
C ASP A 40 -15.83 -0.39 -9.88
N ARG A 41 -15.15 -1.11 -8.97
CA ARG A 41 -15.08 -2.58 -8.93
C ARG A 41 -14.59 -3.19 -10.25
N ARG A 42 -13.59 -2.56 -10.88
CA ARG A 42 -13.02 -2.98 -12.16
C ARG A 42 -11.60 -3.50 -12.04
N HIS A 43 -11.17 -4.29 -13.02
CA HIS A 43 -9.77 -4.67 -13.13
C HIS A 43 -8.93 -3.50 -13.66
N LEU A 44 -7.71 -3.38 -13.14
CA LEU A 44 -6.72 -2.41 -13.55
C LEU A 44 -5.39 -3.13 -13.77
N VAL A 45 -4.72 -2.79 -14.88
CA VAL A 45 -3.34 -3.21 -15.16
C VAL A 45 -2.48 -1.95 -15.20
N VAL A 46 -1.43 -1.92 -14.38
CA VAL A 46 -0.49 -0.80 -14.33
C VAL A 46 0.92 -1.30 -14.59
N GLN A 47 1.62 -0.65 -15.52
CA GLN A 47 3.07 -0.81 -15.66
C GLN A 47 3.76 0.32 -14.90
N ALA A 48 4.47 -0.03 -13.83
CA ALA A 48 5.25 0.93 -13.04
C ALA A 48 6.72 0.53 -13.04
N GLY A 49 7.59 1.45 -13.45
CA GLY A 49 9.03 1.27 -13.44
C GLY A 49 9.61 1.13 -12.02
N THR A 50 10.86 0.69 -11.92
CA THR A 50 11.62 0.75 -10.66
C THR A 50 11.71 2.20 -10.19
N GLY A 51 11.69 2.41 -8.86
CA GLY A 51 11.73 3.76 -8.31
C GLY A 51 10.44 4.58 -8.49
N THR A 52 9.34 4.03 -9.01
CA THR A 52 8.07 4.80 -9.10
C THR A 52 7.40 5.04 -7.73
N GLY A 53 7.85 4.37 -6.66
CA GLY A 53 7.11 4.36 -5.39
C GLY A 53 5.85 3.48 -5.44
N LYS A 54 5.86 2.46 -6.31
CA LYS A 54 4.71 1.59 -6.61
C LYS A 54 4.07 0.94 -5.37
N SER A 55 4.87 0.58 -4.37
CA SER A 55 4.36 -0.03 -3.13
C SER A 55 3.34 0.88 -2.45
N PHE A 56 3.73 2.12 -2.15
CA PHE A 56 2.83 3.08 -1.50
C PHE A 56 1.63 3.40 -2.39
N ALA A 57 1.84 3.48 -3.70
CA ALA A 57 0.77 3.81 -4.63
C ALA A 57 -0.39 2.79 -4.64
N TYR A 58 -0.14 1.49 -4.40
CA TYR A 58 -1.24 0.52 -4.24
C TYR A 58 -1.61 0.26 -2.77
N LEU A 59 -0.68 0.45 -1.81
CA LEU A 59 -0.95 0.18 -0.40
C LEU A 59 -1.86 1.23 0.23
N ILE A 60 -1.62 2.51 -0.05
CA ILE A 60 -2.42 3.61 0.52
C ILE A 60 -3.91 3.47 0.19
N PRO A 61 -4.32 3.34 -1.09
CA PRO A 61 -5.73 3.15 -1.40
C PRO A 61 -6.27 1.81 -0.89
N ALA A 62 -5.43 0.78 -0.73
CA ALA A 62 -5.85 -0.49 -0.14
C ALA A 62 -6.16 -0.38 1.36
N LEU A 63 -5.38 0.42 2.08
CA LEU A 63 -5.61 0.72 3.51
C LEU A 63 -6.85 1.61 3.68
N ALA A 64 -6.99 2.65 2.84
CA ALA A 64 -8.12 3.57 2.88
C ALA A 64 -9.44 2.97 2.36
N HIS A 65 -9.42 1.80 1.72
CA HIS A 65 -10.60 1.23 1.04
C HIS A 65 -11.77 0.92 1.99
N GLY A 66 -11.50 0.65 3.27
CA GLY A 66 -12.53 0.29 4.27
C GLY A 66 -13.08 -1.14 4.14
N ALA A 67 -12.62 -1.92 3.16
CA ALA A 67 -12.90 -3.35 3.04
C ALA A 67 -11.59 -4.17 3.08
N ARG A 68 -11.72 -5.49 3.29
CA ARG A 68 -10.57 -6.38 3.35
C ARG A 68 -9.88 -6.47 1.99
N VAL A 69 -8.64 -5.99 1.90
CA VAL A 69 -7.80 -6.10 0.70
C VAL A 69 -6.73 -7.18 0.89
N VAL A 70 -6.50 -7.96 -0.16
CA VAL A 70 -5.40 -8.94 -0.23
C VAL A 70 -4.36 -8.43 -1.22
N VAL A 71 -3.14 -8.22 -0.75
CA VAL A 71 -1.99 -7.90 -1.59
C VAL A 71 -1.18 -9.17 -1.81
N SER A 72 -1.02 -9.56 -3.08
CA SER A 72 -0.20 -10.71 -3.48
C SER A 72 1.07 -10.23 -4.18
N THR A 73 2.20 -10.86 -3.86
CA THR A 73 3.50 -10.58 -4.46
C THR A 73 4.07 -11.85 -5.09
N ALA A 74 5.00 -11.69 -6.04
CA ALA A 74 5.57 -12.83 -6.76
C ALA A 74 6.48 -13.72 -5.88
N THR A 75 7.10 -13.16 -4.83
CA THR A 75 8.07 -13.90 -4.01
C THR A 75 7.92 -13.55 -2.53
N LYS A 76 8.37 -14.46 -1.66
CA LYS A 76 8.43 -14.23 -0.20
C LYS A 76 9.27 -13.02 0.16
N SER A 77 10.43 -12.82 -0.51
CA SER A 77 11.27 -11.65 -0.25
C SER A 77 10.56 -10.33 -0.55
N LEU A 78 9.75 -10.25 -1.61
CA LEU A 78 8.92 -9.07 -1.87
C LEU A 78 7.83 -8.91 -0.81
N GLN A 79 7.23 -10.01 -0.34
CA GLN A 79 6.28 -9.96 0.77
C GLN A 79 6.93 -9.47 2.06
N ASP A 80 8.16 -9.91 2.37
CA ASP A 80 8.93 -9.50 3.54
C ASP A 80 9.30 -8.01 3.45
N GLN A 81 9.66 -7.51 2.26
CA GLN A 81 9.87 -6.07 2.05
C GLN A 81 8.63 -5.25 2.42
N LEU A 82 7.42 -5.70 2.02
CA LEU A 82 6.20 -5.03 2.43
C LEU A 82 5.96 -5.15 3.93
N GLY A 83 6.08 -6.36 4.48
CA GLY A 83 5.74 -6.65 5.88
C GLY A 83 6.68 -6.05 6.92
N GLU A 84 7.97 -5.93 6.60
CA GLU A 84 9.01 -5.52 7.55
C GLU A 84 9.46 -4.07 7.36
N ARG A 85 9.12 -3.43 6.23
CA ARG A 85 9.55 -2.06 5.92
C ARG A 85 8.41 -1.16 5.51
N ASP A 86 7.74 -1.46 4.40
CA ASP A 86 6.76 -0.53 3.81
C ASP A 86 5.51 -0.39 4.68
N LEU A 87 4.93 -1.50 5.16
CA LEU A 87 3.75 -1.50 6.01
C LEU A 87 4.02 -0.89 7.39
N PRO A 88 5.06 -1.27 8.14
CA PRO A 88 5.36 -0.61 9.42
C PRO A 88 5.49 0.91 9.29
N PHE A 89 6.18 1.38 8.24
CA PHE A 89 6.30 2.81 7.97
C PHE A 89 4.95 3.46 7.68
N LEU A 90 4.12 2.85 6.83
CA LEU A 90 2.78 3.38 6.54
C LEU A 90 1.87 3.39 7.76
N MET A 91 1.93 2.37 8.63
CA MET A 91 1.12 2.31 9.85
C MET A 91 1.52 3.39 10.85
N ASP A 92 2.82 3.71 10.94
CA ASP A 92 3.31 4.81 11.77
C ASP A 92 2.92 6.18 11.18
N ALA A 93 3.18 6.39 9.88
CA ALA A 93 2.91 7.66 9.22
C ALA A 93 1.42 8.03 9.11
N LEU A 94 0.53 7.03 9.13
CA LEU A 94 -0.92 7.21 8.98
C LEU A 94 -1.71 6.91 10.27
N ALA A 95 -1.03 6.80 11.41
CA ALA A 95 -1.66 6.40 12.67
C ALA A 95 -2.80 7.35 13.12
N ASP A 96 -2.67 8.65 12.84
CA ASP A 96 -3.69 9.66 13.16
C ASP A 96 -4.82 9.73 12.10
N GLU A 97 -4.61 9.12 10.94
CA GLU A 97 -5.50 9.22 9.77
C GLU A 97 -6.36 7.96 9.57
N LEU A 98 -5.85 6.78 9.93
CA LEU A 98 -6.47 5.49 9.64
C LEU A 98 -6.46 4.55 10.86
N ASP A 99 -7.62 3.93 11.14
CA ASP A 99 -7.75 2.80 12.06
C ASP A 99 -7.88 1.50 11.27
N VAL A 100 -6.74 0.89 10.93
CA VAL A 100 -6.67 -0.33 10.10
C VAL A 100 -5.66 -1.32 10.65
N SER A 101 -5.96 -2.61 10.49
CA SER A 101 -5.05 -3.70 10.86
C SER A 101 -4.47 -4.39 9.64
N VAL A 102 -3.21 -4.80 9.75
CA VAL A 102 -2.49 -5.50 8.68
C VAL A 102 -1.89 -6.80 9.21
N ALA A 103 -1.85 -7.82 8.37
CA ALA A 103 -1.24 -9.11 8.69
C ALA A 103 -0.52 -9.68 7.48
N VAL A 104 0.65 -10.29 7.72
CA VAL A 104 1.42 -11.00 6.69
C VAL A 104 1.13 -12.49 6.79
N VAL A 105 0.58 -13.05 5.71
CA VAL A 105 0.22 -14.48 5.64
C VAL A 105 1.25 -15.22 4.79
N LYS A 106 1.90 -16.22 5.40
CA LYS A 106 2.87 -17.11 4.73
C LYS A 106 2.37 -18.55 4.70
N GLY A 107 2.97 -19.39 3.85
CA GLY A 107 2.68 -20.82 3.87
C GLY A 107 3.17 -21.49 5.16
N ARG A 108 2.57 -22.62 5.56
CA ARG A 108 2.87 -23.32 6.83
C ARG A 108 4.36 -23.57 7.08
N GLY A 109 5.14 -23.88 6.03
CA GLY A 109 6.58 -24.10 6.13
C GLY A 109 7.41 -22.86 6.47
N SER A 110 6.77 -21.69 6.65
CA SER A 110 7.39 -20.45 7.12
C SER A 110 7.17 -20.19 8.61
N TYR A 111 6.59 -21.14 9.35
CA TYR A 111 6.35 -21.05 10.80
C TYR A 111 7.07 -22.17 11.53
N LEU A 112 7.56 -21.89 12.74
CA LEU A 112 8.15 -22.88 13.63
C LEU A 112 7.05 -23.81 14.17
N CYS A 113 7.32 -25.11 14.20
CA CYS A 113 6.51 -26.07 14.94
C CYS A 113 6.95 -26.03 16.40
N LEU A 114 6.02 -25.77 17.33
CA LEU A 114 6.28 -25.71 18.77
C LEU A 114 6.03 -27.05 19.49
N ASN A 115 5.73 -28.11 18.74
CA ASN A 115 5.51 -29.47 19.25
C ASN A 115 6.82 -30.26 19.31
#